data_AF-A0A926NAI4-F1
#
_entry.id   AF-A0A926NAI4-F1
#
_cell.length_a   1.000
_cell.length_b   1.000
_cell.length_c   1.000
_cell.angle_alpha   90.00
_cell.angle_beta   90.00
_cell.angle_gamma   90.00
#
_symmetry.space_group_name_H-M   'P 1'
#
loop_
_entity.id
_entity.type
_entity.pdbx_description
1 polymer ?
#
loop_
_entity_poly.entity_id
_entity_poly.type
_entity_poly.pdbx_seq_one_letter_code
_entity_poly.pdbx_strand_id
1 'polypeptide(L)'
;MYQLVLYNELKEIIEVFKNLQDVTVKNGDVYWNGGELRGIGSPFIVINQDVELNRGDTIDDNHIQLDQKDSLKDKMTQLEEMNKQLQGAVNFLLGI
;
A
#
# COMPACT_ATOMS: atom_id res chain seq x y z
N MET A 1 -11.64 2.24 -0.58
CA MET A 1 -11.10 1.25 0.38
C MET A 1 -10.26 0.26 -0.40
N TYR A 2 -9.22 -0.27 0.21
CA TYR A 2 -8.23 -1.11 -0.44
C TYR A 2 -8.32 -2.55 0.05
N GLN A 3 -7.75 -3.45 -0.73
CA GLN A 3 -7.40 -4.79 -0.29
C GLN A 3 -5.95 -5.10 -0.65
N LEU A 4 -5.30 -5.89 0.21
CA LEU A 4 -3.96 -6.42 0.00
C LEU A 4 -4.09 -7.90 -0.34
N VAL A 5 -3.46 -8.30 -1.45
CA VAL A 5 -3.50 -9.68 -1.94
C VAL A 5 -2.08 -10.23 -1.99
N LEU A 6 -1.84 -11.32 -1.26
CA LEU A 6 -0.59 -12.07 -1.28
C LEU A 6 -0.75 -13.28 -2.21
N TYR A 7 0.22 -13.52 -3.08
CA TYR A 7 0.20 -14.65 -3.99
C TYR A 7 1.56 -15.34 -4.09
N ASN A 8 1.57 -16.61 -4.48
CA ASN A 8 2.80 -17.38 -4.66
C ASN A 8 3.43 -17.17 -6.05
N GLU A 9 4.56 -17.82 -6.32
CA GLU A 9 5.24 -17.73 -7.62
C GLU A 9 4.41 -18.28 -8.79
N LEU A 10 3.42 -19.14 -8.51
CA LEU A 10 2.46 -19.68 -9.48
C LEU A 10 1.24 -18.76 -9.68
N LYS A 11 1.28 -17.55 -9.09
CA LYS A 11 0.19 -16.56 -9.05
C LYS A 11 -1.06 -17.02 -8.30
N GLU A 12 -1.01 -18.10 -7.52
CA GLU A 12 -2.13 -18.51 -6.67
C GLU A 12 -2.20 -17.63 -5.42
N ILE A 13 -3.40 -17.14 -5.10
CA ILE A 13 -3.65 -16.26 -3.97
C ILE A 13 -3.59 -17.05 -2.68
N ILE A 14 -2.66 -16.67 -1.82
CA ILE A 14 -2.41 -17.28 -0.51
C ILE A 14 -3.30 -16.62 0.55
N GLU A 15 -3.46 -15.31 0.47
CA GLU A 15 -4.18 -14.53 1.49
C GLU A 15 -4.74 -13.23 0.92
N VAL A 16 -5.89 -12.80 1.44
CA VAL A 16 -6.54 -11.53 1.05
C VAL A 16 -6.97 -10.77 2.29
N PHE A 17 -6.43 -9.57 2.47
CA PHE A 17 -6.83 -8.64 3.52
C PHE A 17 -7.76 -7.58 2.93
N LYS A 18 -9.02 -7.53 3.38
CA LYS A 18 -10.07 -6.66 2.84
C LYS A 18 -10.35 -5.46 3.76
N ASN A 19 -11.05 -4.45 3.24
CA ASN A 19 -11.48 -3.25 3.98
C ASN A 19 -10.33 -2.42 4.57
N LEU A 20 -9.18 -2.37 3.90
CA LEU A 20 -8.03 -1.59 4.36
C LEU A 20 -8.25 -0.10 4.06
N GLN A 21 -8.06 0.74 5.08
CA GLN A 21 -8.16 2.20 4.99
C GLN A 21 -6.79 2.83 5.15
N ASP A 22 -6.58 3.99 4.51
CA ASP A 22 -5.32 4.76 4.59
C ASP A 22 -4.06 3.93 4.28
N VAL A 23 -4.16 3.06 3.26
CA VAL A 23 -3.08 2.15 2.90
C VAL A 23 -1.88 2.91 2.37
N THR A 24 -0.71 2.52 2.85
CA THR A 24 0.58 3.07 2.49
C THR A 24 1.57 1.94 2.27
N VAL A 25 2.44 2.06 1.26
CA VAL A 25 3.49 1.08 1.00
C VAL A 25 4.85 1.75 1.17
N LYS A 26 5.74 1.17 1.98
CA LYS A 26 7.08 1.70 2.23
C LYS A 26 8.07 0.55 2.38
N ASN A 27 9.12 0.53 1.55
CA ASN A 27 10.20 -0.47 1.61
C ASN A 27 9.72 -1.94 1.56
N GLY A 28 8.60 -2.23 0.89
CA GLY A 28 8.02 -3.57 0.82
C GLY A 28 7.10 -3.93 1.99
N ASP A 29 6.98 -3.05 2.99
CA ASP A 29 5.99 -3.14 4.05
C ASP A 29 4.70 -2.42 3.64
N VAL A 30 3.58 -2.91 4.15
CA VAL A 30 2.25 -2.33 3.92
C VAL A 30 1.66 -1.90 5.26
N TYR A 31 1.24 -0.65 5.35
CA TYR A 31 0.66 -0.03 6.54
C TYR A 31 -0.76 0.40 6.22
N TRP A 32 -1.68 0.28 7.17
CA TRP A 32 -3.05 0.76 7.03
C TRP A 32 -3.58 1.21 8.39
N ASN A 33 -4.73 1.86 8.39
CA ASN A 33 -5.37 2.26 9.63
C ASN A 33 -5.78 1.02 10.44
N GLY A 34 -5.12 0.82 11.59
CA GLY A 34 -5.36 -0.29 12.50
C GLY A 34 -4.45 -1.51 12.30
N GLY A 35 -3.42 -1.43 11.46
CA GLY A 35 -2.46 -2.54 11.33
C GLY A 35 -1.33 -2.31 10.34
N GLU A 36 -0.43 -3.27 10.31
CA GLU A 36 0.70 -3.30 9.39
C GLU A 36 1.07 -4.74 9.05
N LEU A 37 1.66 -4.93 7.88
CA LEU A 37 2.29 -6.16 7.45
C LEU A 37 3.72 -5.84 7.02
N ARG A 38 4.67 -6.29 7.82
CA ARG A 38 6.10 -6.04 7.62
C ARG A 38 6.82 -7.29 7.13
N GLY A 39 7.89 -7.09 6.35
CA GLY A 39 8.74 -8.17 5.87
C GLY A 39 8.01 -9.13 4.93
N ILE A 40 7.17 -8.60 4.04
CA ILE A 40 6.44 -9.42 3.07
C ILE A 40 7.44 -10.09 2.12
N GLY A 41 7.66 -11.39 2.32
CA GLY A 41 8.55 -12.22 1.49
C GLY A 41 7.88 -12.78 0.23
N SER A 42 6.55 -12.64 0.12
CA SER A 42 5.77 -13.11 -1.02
C SER A 42 5.43 -11.96 -1.97
N PRO A 43 5.28 -12.21 -3.27
CA PRO A 43 4.67 -11.25 -4.19
C PRO A 43 3.30 -10.76 -3.70
N PHE A 44 3.04 -9.46 -3.88
CA PHE A 44 1.79 -8.85 -3.46
C PHE A 44 1.35 -7.70 -4.38
N ILE A 45 0.04 -7.47 -4.39
CA ILE A 45 -0.59 -6.30 -5.00
C ILE A 45 -1.52 -5.60 -4.00
N VAL A 46 -1.70 -4.30 -4.18
CA VAL A 46 -2.69 -3.51 -3.45
C VAL A 46 -3.68 -2.93 -4.45
N ILE A 47 -4.94 -3.34 -4.36
CA ILE A 47 -5.97 -2.94 -5.33
C ILE A 47 -7.19 -2.37 -4.62
N ASN A 48 -8.07 -1.71 -5.36
CA ASN A 48 -9.37 -1.31 -4.85
C ASN A 48 -10.19 -2.54 -4.44
N GLN A 49 -10.99 -2.37 -3.39
CA GLN A 49 -11.82 -3.44 -2.85
C GLN A 49 -12.97 -3.87 -3.79
N ASP A 50 -13.28 -3.06 -4.80
CA ASP A 50 -14.36 -3.34 -5.77
C ASP A 50 -14.07 -4.57 -6.66
N VAL A 51 -12.83 -5.06 -6.64
CA VAL A 51 -12.41 -6.27 -7.34
C VAL A 51 -12.60 -7.48 -6.40
N GLU A 52 -13.37 -8.48 -6.80
CA GLU A 52 -13.54 -9.68 -5.96
C GLU A 52 -12.39 -10.66 -6.18
N LEU A 53 -11.51 -10.78 -5.18
CA LEU A 53 -10.46 -11.80 -5.11
C LEU A 53 -10.56 -12.59 -3.81
N ASN A 54 -10.33 -13.90 -3.90
CA ASN A 54 -10.34 -14.80 -2.77
C ASN A 54 -9.13 -15.72 -2.77
N ARG A 55 -8.85 -16.30 -1.60
CA ARG A 55 -7.80 -17.30 -1.44
C ARG A 55 -8.09 -18.52 -2.32
N GLY A 56 -7.05 -19.01 -3.01
CA GLY A 56 -7.13 -20.10 -3.97
C GLY A 56 -7.46 -19.68 -5.40
N ASP A 57 -7.85 -18.41 -5.61
CA ASP A 57 -7.96 -17.85 -6.97
C ASP A 57 -6.56 -17.59 -7.54
N THR A 58 -6.47 -17.35 -8.85
CA THR A 58 -5.21 -17.02 -9.53
C THR A 58 -5.19 -15.54 -9.91
N ILE A 59 -4.11 -14.86 -9.55
CA ILE A 59 -3.78 -13.54 -10.07
C ILE A 59 -3.45 -13.64 -11.56
N ASP A 60 -4.25 -12.96 -12.37
CA ASP A 60 -3.94 -12.74 -13.79
C ASP A 60 -3.24 -11.38 -14.01
N ASP A 61 -2.86 -11.12 -15.26
CA ASP A 61 -2.17 -9.87 -15.61
C ASP A 61 -3.07 -8.63 -15.52
N ASN A 62 -4.40 -8.79 -15.59
CA ASN A 62 -5.32 -7.66 -15.41
C ASN A 62 -5.31 -7.21 -13.95
N HIS A 63 -5.27 -8.14 -12.99
CA HIS A 63 -5.16 -7.80 -11.57
C HIS A 63 -3.84 -7.09 -11.25
N ILE A 64 -2.74 -7.54 -11.89
CA ILE A 64 -1.42 -6.90 -11.73
C ILE A 64 -1.44 -5.46 -12.27
N GLN A 65 -2.15 -5.20 -13.37
CA GLN A 65 -2.27 -3.84 -13.92
C GLN A 65 -3.08 -2.89 -13.03
N LEU A 66 -3.97 -3.42 -12.19
CA LEU A 66 -4.76 -2.64 -11.24
C LEU A 66 -3.99 -2.31 -9.95
N ASP A 67 -2.77 -2.83 -9.80
CA ASP A 67 -1.95 -2.65 -8.63
C ASP A 67 -1.58 -1.18 -8.42
N GLN A 68 -1.91 -0.67 -7.23
CA GLN A 68 -1.70 0.71 -6.83
C GLN A 68 -0.49 0.89 -5.92
N LYS A 69 0.29 -0.17 -5.64
CA LYS A 69 1.41 -0.09 -4.69
C LYS A 69 2.41 1.02 -5.01
N ASP A 70 2.71 1.27 -6.29
CA ASP A 70 3.68 2.29 -6.68
C ASP A 70 3.09 3.70 -6.54
N SER A 71 1.81 3.90 -6.91
CA SER A 71 1.11 5.18 -6.67
C SER A 71 1.00 5.51 -5.18
N LEU A 72 0.81 4.49 -4.33
CA LEU A 72 0.75 4.66 -2.88
C LEU A 72 2.11 5.01 -2.25
N LYS A 73 3.23 4.53 -2.82
CA LYS A 73 4.58 4.98 -2.43
C LYS A 73 4.80 6.45 -2.76
N ASP A 74 4.36 6.88 -3.93
CA ASP A 74 4.51 8.27 -4.37
C ASP A 74 3.73 9.23 -3.48
N LYS A 75 2.52 8.84 -3.06
CA LYS A 75 1.70 9.62 -2.13
C LYS A 75 2.36 9.81 -0.76
N MET A 76 3.01 8.77 -0.24
CA MET A 76 3.80 8.85 1.01
C MET A 76 4.95 9.84 0.87
N THR A 77 5.69 9.75 -0.24
CA THR A 77 6.83 10.65 -0.52
C THR A 77 6.40 12.11 -0.60
N GLN A 78 5.26 12.38 -1.25
CA GLN A 78 4.68 13.73 -1.32
C GLN A 78 4.24 14.25 0.06
N LEU A 79 3.61 13.40 0.88
CA LEU A 79 3.19 13.78 2.24
C LEU A 79 4.39 14.05 3.16
N GLU A 80 5.45 13.25 3.05
CA GLU A 80 6.71 13.47 3.80
C GLU A 80 7.36 14.81 3.40
N GLU A 81 7.41 15.14 2.11
CA GLU A 81 7.94 16.41 1.61
C GLU A 81 7.08 17.61 2.05
N MET A 82 5.75 17.51 1.97
CA MET A 82 4.85 18.56 2.45
C MET A 82 5.01 18.80 3.95
N ASN A 83 5.15 17.73 4.76
CA ASN A 83 5.39 17.87 6.20
C ASN A 83 6.72 18.57 6.49
N LYS A 84 7.78 18.24 5.73
CA LYS A 84 9.08 18.89 5.87
C LYS A 84 9.01 20.39 5.54
N GLN A 85 8.28 20.76 4.49
CA GLN A 85 8.06 22.15 4.11
C GLN A 85 7.25 22.91 5.17
N LEU A 86 6.18 22.29 5.70
CA LEU A 86 5.38 22.87 6.78
C LEU A 86 6.21 23.06 8.06
N GLN A 87 7.00 22.07 8.46
CA GLN A 87 7.91 22.19 9.60
C GLN A 87 8.93 23.31 9.40
N GLY A 88 9.50 23.43 8.20
CA GLY A 88 10.40 24.54 7.85
C GLY A 88 9.72 25.91 7.97
N ALA A 89 8.48 26.03 7.48
CA ALA A 89 7.72 27.28 7.58
C ALA A 89 7.36 27.62 9.04
N VAL A 90 7.00 26.63 9.85
CA VAL A 90 6.71 26.81 11.28
C VAL A 90 7.97 27.23 12.04
N ASN A 91 9.09 26.56 11.82
CA ASN A 91 10.39 26.90 12.42
C ASN A 91 10.81 28.32 12.05
N PHE A 92 10.67 28.70 10.77
CA PHE A 92 10.92 30.05 10.30
C PHE A 92 10.04 31.10 11.01
N LEU A 93 8.74 30.82 11.18
CA LEU A 93 7.80 31.72 11.86
C LEU A 93 8.06 31.82 13.37
N LEU A 94 8.56 30.75 13.99
CA LEU A 94 8.86 30.68 15.41
C LEU A 94 10.30 31.14 15.75
N GLY A 95 11.14 31.40 14.75
CA GLY A 95 12.52 31.88 14.95
C GLY A 95 13.45 30.85 15.61
N ILE A 96 13.15 29.56 15.46
CA ILE A 96 13.94 28.41 15.94
C ILE A 96 14.39 27.51 14.79
#